data_AF-A0A6N8FKJ3-F1
#
_entry.id   AF-A0A6N8FKJ3-F1
#
_cell.length_a   1.000
_cell.length_b   1.000
_cell.length_c   1.000
_cell.angle_alpha   90.00
_cell.angle_beta   90.00
_cell.angle_gamma   90.00
#
_symmetry.space_group_name_H-M   'P 1'
#
loop_
_entity.id
_entity.type
_entity.pdbx_description
1 polymer ?
#
loop_
_entity_poly.entity_id
_entity_poly.type
_entity_poly.pdbx_seq_one_letter_code
_entity_poly.pdbx_strand_id
1 'polypeptide(L)'
;MKNAMASYFGALFFYFLSFISAFSIGLYVLLGAVLFLVLGIAKSLNLLRKKINYLFFSLVSVVIWYLLISFVDDYYLFFPFAVFS
;
A
#
# COMPACT_ATOMS: atom_id res chain seq x y z
N MET A 1 15.84 11.35 3.64
CA MET A 1 14.93 10.73 4.64
C MET A 1 13.71 11.58 4.99
N LYS A 2 13.85 12.88 5.34
CA LYS A 2 12.73 13.76 5.77
C LYS A 2 11.50 13.75 4.84
N ASN A 3 11.70 13.64 3.52
CA ASN A 3 10.60 13.70 2.56
C ASN A 3 9.87 12.35 2.33
N ALA A 4 10.43 11.22 2.75
CA ALA A 4 9.79 9.90 2.60
C ALA A 4 8.80 9.60 3.74
N MET A 5 8.94 10.29 4.88
CA MET A 5 8.15 10.06 6.09
C MET A 5 6.64 10.26 5.84
N ALA A 6 6.27 11.30 5.08
CA ALA A 6 4.87 11.54 4.70
C ALA A 6 4.28 10.38 3.90
N SER A 7 5.08 9.74 3.03
CA SER A 7 4.65 8.57 2.27
C SER A 7 4.43 7.37 3.20
N TYR A 8 5.30 7.15 4.18
CA TYR A 8 5.10 6.07 5.16
C TYR A 8 3.87 6.30 6.06
N PHE A 9 3.64 7.54 6.51
CA PHE A 9 2.42 7.87 7.25
C PHE A 9 1.16 7.70 6.39
N GLY A 10 1.21 8.10 5.12
CA GLY A 10 0.12 7.86 4.17
C GLY A 10 -0.15 6.36 4.00
N ALA A 11 0.90 5.55 3.85
CA ALA A 11 0.75 4.10 3.73
C ALA A 11 0.07 3.49 4.97
N LEU A 12 0.50 3.89 6.16
CA LEU A 12 -0.09 3.45 7.42
C LEU A 12 -1.56 3.86 7.54
N PHE A 13 -1.89 5.10 7.18
CA PHE A 13 -3.26 5.60 7.21
C PHE A 13 -4.18 4.83 6.25
N PHE A 14 -3.76 4.62 5.01
CA PHE A 14 -4.54 3.85 4.04
C PHE A 14 -4.64 2.37 4.43
N TYR A 15 -3.64 1.81 5.11
CA TYR A 15 -3.72 0.47 5.66
C TYR A 15 -4.81 0.36 6.73
N PHE A 16 -4.87 1.30 7.68
CA PHE A 16 -5.96 1.34 8.67
C PHE A 16 -7.32 1.57 8.01
N LEU A 17 -7.42 2.45 7.02
CA LEU A 17 -8.67 2.64 6.27
C LEU A 17 -9.10 1.37 5.54
N SER A 18 -8.16 0.67 4.88
CA SER A 18 -8.40 -0.60 4.20
C SER A 18 -8.95 -1.64 5.18
N PHE A 19 -8.38 -1.70 6.37
CA PHE A 19 -8.87 -2.57 7.43
C PHE A 19 -10.29 -2.20 7.89
N ILE A 20 -10.57 -0.92 8.19
CA ILE A 20 -11.88 -0.46 8.67
C ILE A 20 -12.98 -0.63 7.61
N SER A 21 -12.63 -0.51 6.33
CA SER A 21 -13.62 -0.56 5.24
C SER A 21 -14.15 -1.97 4.94
N ALA A 22 -13.53 -3.01 5.52
CA ALA A 22 -13.94 -4.43 5.51
C ALA A 22 -14.19 -5.06 4.13
N PHE A 23 -14.06 -6.39 4.06
CA PHE A 23 -14.36 -7.21 2.87
C PHE A 23 -13.69 -6.67 1.58
N SER A 24 -14.41 -6.70 0.46
CA SER A 24 -13.92 -6.34 -0.86
C SER A 24 -13.58 -4.85 -1.02
N ILE A 25 -14.20 -3.95 -0.25
CA ILE A 25 -13.91 -2.51 -0.30
C ILE A 25 -12.52 -2.24 0.29
N GLY A 26 -12.19 -2.94 1.39
CA GLY A 26 -10.87 -2.88 2.01
C GLY A 26 -9.75 -3.22 1.03
N LEU A 27 -9.96 -4.21 0.15
CA LEU A 27 -8.99 -4.60 -0.87
C LEU A 27 -8.70 -3.46 -1.86
N TYR A 28 -9.68 -2.68 -2.29
CA TYR A 28 -9.44 -1.54 -3.18
C TYR A 28 -8.73 -0.39 -2.47
N VAL A 29 -9.07 -0.13 -1.21
CA VAL A 29 -8.42 0.91 -0.39
C VAL A 29 -6.95 0.55 -0.10
N LEU A 30 -6.63 -0.74 -0.05
CA LEU A 30 -5.28 -1.27 0.13
C LEU A 30 -4.31 -0.79 -0.98
N LEU A 31 -4.81 -0.51 -2.18
CA LEU A 31 -4.00 0.06 -3.26
C LEU A 31 -3.33 1.37 -2.81
N GLY A 32 -4.05 2.21 -2.05
CA GLY A 32 -3.49 3.43 -1.48
C GLY A 32 -2.30 3.13 -0.56
N ALA A 33 -2.44 2.12 0.30
CA ALA A 33 -1.38 1.71 1.21
C ALA A 33 -0.14 1.25 0.44
N VAL A 34 -0.32 0.36 -0.54
CA VAL A 34 0.75 -0.15 -1.41
C VAL A 34 1.44 0.99 -2.17
N LEU A 35 0.67 1.90 -2.76
CA LEU A 35 1.19 3.03 -3.53
C LEU A 35 2.04 3.95 -2.68
N PHE A 36 1.55 4.37 -1.51
CA PHE A 36 2.31 5.23 -0.62
C PHE A 36 3.56 4.54 -0.07
N LEU A 37 3.51 3.22 0.15
CA LEU A 37 4.64 2.43 0.62
C LEU A 37 5.73 2.32 -0.45
N VAL A 38 5.38 1.96 -1.68
CA VAL A 38 6.30 1.88 -2.82
C VAL A 38 6.93 3.23 -3.12
N LEU A 39 6.14 4.32 -3.11
CA LEU A 39 6.68 5.67 -3.27
C LEU A 39 7.61 6.05 -2.11
N GLY A 40 7.27 5.66 -0.87
CA GLY A 40 8.13 5.87 0.31
C GLY A 40 9.49 5.21 0.14
N ILE A 41 9.52 3.94 -0.30
CA ILE A 41 10.75 3.19 -0.58
C ILE A 41 11.54 3.84 -1.72
N ALA A 42 10.89 4.12 -2.85
CA ALA A 42 11.54 4.75 -4.00
C ALA A 42 12.13 6.13 -3.65
N LYS A 43 11.47 6.88 -2.75
CA LYS A 43 11.97 8.16 -2.25
C LYS A 43 13.13 8.00 -1.28
N SER A 44 13.10 7.00 -0.40
CA SER A 44 14.23 6.66 0.49
C SER A 44 15.48 6.29 -0.30
N LEU A 45 15.32 5.63 -1.45
CA LEU A 45 16.41 5.23 -2.36
C LEU A 45 16.79 6.33 -3.37
N ASN A 46 16.20 7.53 -3.28
CA ASN A 46 16.41 8.62 -4.25
C ASN A 46 16.17 8.21 -5.72
N LEU A 47 15.23 7.28 -5.97
CA LEU A 47 14.84 6.81 -7.30
C LEU A 47 13.80 7.72 -7.96
N LEU A 48 13.19 8.67 -7.23
CA LEU A 48 12.14 9.58 -7.71
C LEU A 48 12.65 10.94 -8.21
N ARG A 49 13.80 10.95 -8.91
CA ARG A 49 14.42 12.21 -9.40
C ARG A 49 13.68 12.83 -10.59
N LYS A 50 13.05 12.00 -11.43
CA LYS A 50 12.30 12.42 -12.63
C LYS A 50 10.81 12.17 -12.43
N LYS A 51 9.96 13.03 -13.02
CA LYS A 51 8.50 12.86 -13.00
C LYS A 51 8.06 11.50 -13.59
N ILE A 52 8.74 11.02 -14.63
CA ILE A 52 8.45 9.71 -15.24
C ILE A 52 8.63 8.54 -14.24
N ASN A 53 9.54 8.68 -13.27
CA ASN A 53 9.78 7.65 -12.28
C ASN A 53 8.57 7.53 -11.34
N TYR A 54 7.87 8.63 -11.03
CA TYR A 54 6.62 8.56 -10.25
C TYR A 54 5.57 7.73 -10.97
N LEU A 55 5.39 7.92 -12.29
CA LEU A 55 4.47 7.11 -13.08
C LEU A 55 4.86 5.63 -13.04
N PHE A 56 6.14 5.33 -13.24
CA PHE A 56 6.67 3.97 -13.19
C PHE A 56 6.38 3.30 -11.84
N PHE A 57 6.71 3.96 -10.72
CA PHE A 57 6.48 3.39 -9.39
C PHE A 57 4.98 3.30 -9.03
N SER A 58 4.14 4.20 -9.55
CA SER A 58 2.68 4.06 -9.43
C SER A 58 2.17 2.82 -10.17
N LEU A 59 2.66 2.56 -11.40
CA LEU A 59 2.30 1.34 -12.14
C LEU A 59 2.78 0.08 -11.43
N VAL A 60 4.01 0.08 -10.91
CA VAL A 60 4.54 -1.01 -10.08
C VAL A 60 3.64 -1.26 -8.86
N SER A 61 3.13 -0.21 -8.23
CA SER A 61 2.22 -0.32 -7.08
C SER A 61 0.91 -1.00 -7.45
N VAL A 62 0.34 -0.69 -8.63
CA VAL A 62 -0.87 -1.36 -9.14
C VAL A 62 -0.61 -2.84 -9.41
N VAL A 63 0.54 -3.19 -10.00
CA VAL A 63 0.90 -4.59 -10.24
C VAL A 63 1.07 -5.35 -8.93
N ILE A 64 1.79 -4.79 -7.96
CA ILE A 64 1.96 -5.40 -6.64
C ILE A 64 0.61 -5.59 -5.96
N TRP A 65 -0.24 -4.56 -5.96
CA TRP A 65 -1.58 -4.63 -5.39
C TRP A 65 -2.42 -5.72 -6.05
N TYR A 66 -2.43 -5.79 -7.39
CA TYR A 66 -3.20 -6.79 -8.14
C TYR A 66 -2.77 -8.22 -7.80
N LEU A 67 -1.45 -8.46 -7.75
CA LEU A 67 -0.93 -9.76 -7.31
C LEU A 67 -1.36 -10.05 -5.87
N LEU A 68 -1.28 -9.06 -4.99
CA LEU A 68 -1.63 -9.22 -3.59
C LEU A 68 -3.10 -9.63 -3.44
N ILE A 69 -4.05 -8.94 -4.08
CA ILE A 69 -5.48 -9.30 -4.00
C ILE A 69 -5.85 -10.59 -4.76
N SER A 70 -5.00 -11.05 -5.69
CA SER A 70 -5.24 -12.29 -6.45
C SER A 70 -4.79 -13.54 -5.70
N PHE A 71 -3.79 -13.40 -4.82
CA PHE A 71 -3.22 -14.50 -4.05
C PHE A 71 -3.57 -14.46 -2.56
N VAL A 72 -3.93 -13.28 -2.03
CA VAL A 72 -4.28 -13.08 -0.63
C VAL A 72 -5.79 -12.91 -0.53
N ASP A 73 -6.43 -13.94 0.03
CA ASP A 73 -7.84 -13.93 0.42
C ASP A 73 -8.08 -12.80 1.45
N ASP A 74 -9.22 -12.12 1.38
CA ASP A 74 -9.63 -11.07 2.33
C ASP A 74 -9.68 -11.59 3.77
N TYR A 75 -9.77 -12.90 3.98
CA TYR A 75 -9.51 -13.56 5.26
C TYR A 75 -8.22 -13.09 5.93
N TYR A 76 -7.12 -12.94 5.18
CA TYR A 76 -5.83 -12.55 5.75
C TYR A 76 -5.76 -11.08 6.15
N LEU A 77 -6.64 -10.23 5.61
CA LEU A 77 -6.78 -8.85 6.05
C LEU A 77 -7.23 -8.78 7.52
N PHE A 78 -7.95 -9.81 7.99
CA PHE A 78 -8.44 -9.95 9.37
C PHE A 78 -7.58 -10.89 10.24
N PHE A 79 -6.50 -11.46 9.70
CA PHE A 79 -5.65 -12.41 10.44
C PHE A 79 -5.17 -11.92 11.82
N PRO A 80 -4.83 -10.64 12.03
CA PRO A 80 -4.46 -10.15 13.36
C PRO A 80 -5.57 -10.28 14.41
N PHE A 81 -6.84 -10.38 13.98
CA PHE A 81 -8.01 -10.50 14.85
C PHE A 81 -8.59 -11.92 14.91
N ALA A 82 -8.27 -12.78 13.94
CA ALA A 82 -8.58 -14.22 14.02
C ALA A 82 -7.87 -14.91 15.21
N VAL A 83 -6.80 -14.31 15.74
CA VAL A 83 -6.12 -14.79 16.96
C VAL A 83 -6.95 -14.51 18.22
N PHE A 84 -7.90 -13.57 18.18
CA PHE A 84 -8.76 -13.21 19.32
C PHE A 84 -10.16 -13.85 19.27
N SER A 85 -10.42 -14.74 18.32
CA SER A 85 -11.69 -15.48 18.16
C SER A 85 -11.58 -16.94 18.58
#